data_AF-A0A7W0YID1-F1
#
_entry.id   AF-A0A7W0YID1-F1
#
_cell.length_a   1.000
_cell.length_b   1.000
_cell.length_c   1.000
_cell.angle_alpha   90.00
_cell.angle_beta   90.00
_cell.angle_gamma   90.00
#
_symmetry.space_group_name_H-M   'P 1'
#
loop_
_entity.id
_entity.type
_entity.pdbx_description
1 polymer ?
#
loop_
_entity_poly.entity_id
_entity_poly.type
_entity_poly.pdbx_seq_one_letter_code
_entity_poly.pdbx_strand_id
1 'polypeptide(L)'
;EARPQVVVTFGPEGITRHPDHITVGQATTEAFHNLQAEAGNDAFQRLLYTALPQSAVDRFFELMRAANPDFGDPDDPFMPRGVPDHTVTIRVDCSSVRDRKIAALTEHRTQAQEFEAFPPELRDEVFGVEWFVQAWPPVTDPGGQTLSSIFQGLDQA
;
A
#
# COMPACT_ATOMS: atom_id res chain seq x y z
N GLU A 1 18.50 -7.56 -15.78
CA GLU A 1 17.13 -7.52 -15.25
C GLU A 1 17.15 -7.78 -13.75
N ALA A 2 16.18 -7.25 -12.99
CA ALA A 2 16.14 -7.40 -11.53
C ALA A 2 15.57 -8.78 -11.14
N ARG A 3 16.09 -9.36 -10.05
CA ARG A 3 15.61 -10.62 -9.45
C ARG A 3 15.14 -10.34 -8.01
N PRO A 4 14.02 -9.60 -7.83
CA PRO A 4 13.62 -9.13 -6.51
C PRO A 4 13.16 -10.27 -5.62
N GLN A 5 13.45 -10.21 -4.32
CA GLN A 5 12.86 -11.14 -3.34
C GLN A 5 11.39 -10.83 -3.09
N VAL A 6 11.02 -9.55 -3.12
CA VAL A 6 9.65 -9.06 -2.88
C VAL A 6 9.21 -8.19 -4.05
N VAL A 7 8.02 -8.46 -4.58
CA VAL A 7 7.33 -7.61 -5.55
C VAL A 7 6.14 -6.96 -4.87
N VAL A 8 6.02 -5.64 -5.02
CA VAL A 8 4.88 -4.87 -4.51
C VAL A 8 4.13 -4.29 -5.70
N THR A 9 2.80 -4.43 -5.70
CA THR A 9 1.93 -3.86 -6.73
C THR A 9 0.56 -3.49 -6.15
N PHE A 10 -0.37 -3.05 -7.00
CA PHE A 10 -1.74 -2.79 -6.60
C PHE A 10 -2.54 -4.09 -6.45
N GLY A 11 -3.39 -4.15 -5.43
CA GLY A 11 -4.37 -5.23 -5.29
C GLY A 11 -5.56 -5.09 -6.25
N PRO A 12 -6.51 -6.04 -6.22
CA PRO A 12 -7.68 -6.05 -7.10
C PRO A 12 -8.53 -4.77 -7.05
N GLU A 13 -8.54 -4.08 -5.91
CA GLU A 13 -9.28 -2.82 -5.73
C GLU A 13 -8.51 -1.58 -6.24
N GLY A 14 -7.23 -1.72 -6.62
CA GLY A 14 -6.41 -0.63 -7.15
C GLY A 14 -6.13 0.52 -6.15
N ILE A 15 -6.40 0.33 -4.86
CA ILE A 15 -6.46 1.36 -3.79
C ILE A 15 -7.53 2.43 -4.01
N THR A 16 -7.70 2.96 -5.22
CA THR A 16 -8.64 4.03 -5.57
C THR A 16 -9.68 3.60 -6.60
N ARG A 17 -9.68 2.31 -6.99
CA ARG A 17 -10.42 1.76 -8.14
C ARG A 17 -10.10 2.41 -9.48
N HIS A 18 -8.98 3.13 -9.58
CA HIS A 18 -8.53 3.64 -10.86
C HIS A 18 -8.26 2.48 -11.83
N PRO A 19 -8.79 2.51 -13.07
CA PRO A 19 -8.61 1.43 -14.03
C PRO A 19 -7.14 1.06 -14.24
N ASP A 20 -6.26 2.06 -14.33
CA ASP A 20 -4.82 1.81 -14.53
C ASP A 20 -4.19 1.07 -13.34
N HIS A 21 -4.61 1.37 -12.10
CA HIS A 21 -4.08 0.66 -10.93
C HIS A 21 -4.49 -0.81 -10.96
N ILE A 22 -5.75 -1.09 -11.33
CA ILE A 22 -6.27 -2.45 -11.48
C ILE A 22 -5.51 -3.18 -12.59
N THR A 23 -5.34 -2.55 -13.75
CA THR A 23 -4.61 -3.14 -14.88
C THR A 23 -3.14 -3.42 -14.54
N VAL A 24 -2.44 -2.49 -13.89
CA VAL A 24 -1.06 -2.71 -13.44
C VAL A 24 -0.98 -3.82 -12.40
N GLY A 25 -1.91 -3.86 -11.44
CA GLY A 25 -1.99 -4.91 -10.43
C GLY A 25 -2.16 -6.30 -11.05
N GLN A 26 -3.08 -6.43 -12.01
CA GLN A 26 -3.32 -7.68 -12.74
C GLN A 26 -2.10 -8.11 -13.55
N ALA A 27 -1.55 -7.22 -14.37
CA ALA A 27 -0.39 -7.53 -15.21
C ALA A 27 0.85 -7.90 -14.37
N THR A 28 1.10 -7.20 -13.26
CA THR A 28 2.23 -7.50 -12.37
C THR A 28 2.04 -8.85 -11.67
N THR A 29 0.82 -9.18 -11.26
CA THR A 29 0.50 -10.47 -10.62
C THR A 29 0.72 -11.64 -11.56
N GLU A 30 0.26 -11.52 -12.82
CA GLU A 30 0.50 -12.54 -13.84
C GLU A 30 2.00 -12.73 -14.12
N ALA A 31 2.72 -11.62 -14.33
CA ALA A 31 4.16 -11.66 -14.54
C ALA A 31 4.92 -12.29 -13.36
N PHE A 32 4.53 -11.96 -12.12
CA PHE A 32 5.10 -12.55 -10.92
C PHE A 32 4.94 -14.06 -10.91
N HIS A 33 3.74 -14.59 -11.16
CA HIS A 33 3.51 -16.04 -11.13
C HIS A 33 4.26 -16.79 -12.24
N ASN A 34 4.35 -16.19 -13.44
CA ASN A 34 5.14 -16.77 -14.53
C ASN A 34 6.62 -16.87 -14.15
N LEU A 35 7.20 -15.81 -13.58
CA LEU A 35 8.61 -15.77 -13.19
C LEU A 35 8.91 -16.60 -11.94
N GLN A 36 8.00 -16.62 -10.96
CA GLN A 36 8.15 -17.39 -9.73
C GLN A 36 8.21 -18.89 -10.00
N ALA A 37 7.46 -19.39 -10.98
CA ALA A 37 7.51 -20.78 -11.42
C ALA A 37 8.89 -21.19 -11.96
N GLU A 38 9.64 -20.25 -12.53
CA GLU A 38 10.97 -20.48 -13.11
C GLU A 38 12.12 -20.19 -12.13
N ALA A 39 11.91 -19.30 -11.15
CA ALA A 39 12.97 -18.73 -10.34
C ALA A 39 13.44 -19.58 -9.15
N GLY A 40 12.69 -20.61 -8.76
CA GLY A 40 12.98 -21.38 -7.53
C GLY A 40 12.86 -20.50 -6.28
N ASN A 41 13.76 -20.70 -5.30
CA ASN A 41 13.74 -19.96 -4.03
C ASN A 41 14.62 -18.68 -4.03
N ASP A 42 15.34 -18.40 -5.12
CA ASP A 42 16.35 -17.33 -5.14
C ASP A 42 15.77 -15.94 -5.46
N ALA A 43 14.52 -15.87 -5.92
CA ALA A 43 13.82 -14.64 -6.26
C ALA A 43 12.30 -14.85 -6.21
N PHE A 44 11.53 -13.77 -6.27
CA PHE A 44 10.07 -13.77 -6.29
C PHE A 44 9.48 -14.57 -5.12
N GLN A 45 10.07 -14.41 -3.94
CA GLN A 45 9.66 -15.14 -2.73
C GLN A 45 8.35 -14.59 -2.14
N ARG A 46 7.99 -13.33 -2.44
CA ARG A 46 6.78 -12.70 -1.91
C ARG A 46 6.15 -11.72 -2.90
N LEU A 47 4.82 -11.83 -3.07
CA LEU A 47 4.01 -10.83 -3.77
C LEU A 47 3.12 -10.12 -2.75
N LEU A 48 3.19 -8.80 -2.74
CA LEU A 48 2.43 -7.93 -1.86
C LEU A 48 1.55 -6.97 -2.66
N TYR A 49 0.31 -6.83 -2.19
CA TYR A 49 -0.55 -5.74 -2.61
C TYR A 49 -0.46 -4.62 -1.59
N THR A 50 -0.11 -3.41 -2.04
CA THR A 50 -0.28 -2.21 -1.22
C THR A 50 -1.76 -2.03 -0.92
N ALA A 51 -2.09 -1.74 0.34
CA ALA A 51 -3.46 -1.68 0.82
C ALA A 51 -3.62 -0.65 1.94
N LEU A 52 -4.85 -0.27 2.22
CA LEU A 52 -5.23 0.51 3.39
C LEU A 52 -6.27 -0.31 4.17
N PRO A 53 -6.08 -0.57 5.48
CA PRO A 53 -7.15 -1.15 6.27
C PRO A 53 -8.34 -0.18 6.30
N GLN A 54 -9.57 -0.71 6.33
CA GLN A 54 -10.79 0.11 6.35
C GLN A 54 -10.78 1.08 7.53
N SER A 55 -10.31 0.65 8.70
CA SER A 55 -10.17 1.55 9.85
C SER A 55 -9.25 2.75 9.61
N ALA A 56 -8.17 2.60 8.83
CA ALA A 56 -7.29 3.72 8.50
C ALA A 56 -7.95 4.68 7.49
N VAL A 57 -8.75 4.16 6.56
CA VAL A 57 -9.55 4.99 5.64
C VAL A 57 -10.61 5.77 6.42
N ASP A 58 -11.32 5.13 7.33
CA ASP A 58 -12.33 5.77 8.18
C ASP A 58 -11.69 6.88 9.05
N ARG A 59 -10.53 6.58 9.64
CA ARG A 59 -9.74 7.54 10.42
C ARG A 59 -9.27 8.73 9.59
N PHE A 60 -8.83 8.48 8.35
CA PHE A 60 -8.46 9.54 7.42
C PHE A 60 -9.64 10.48 7.15
N PHE A 61 -10.82 9.96 6.81
CA PHE A 61 -12.00 10.79 6.57
C PHE A 61 -12.46 11.54 7.82
N GLU A 62 -12.39 10.92 9.00
CA GLU A 62 -12.68 11.58 10.27
C GLU A 62 -11.80 12.82 10.48
N LEU A 63 -10.48 12.66 10.32
CA LEU A 63 -9.51 13.73 10.49
C LEU A 63 -9.66 14.84 9.45
N MET A 64 -9.86 14.47 8.19
CA MET A 64 -10.04 15.44 7.11
C MET A 64 -11.33 16.23 7.28
N ARG A 65 -12.43 15.59 7.68
CA ARG A 65 -13.71 16.27 7.92
C ARG A 65 -13.73 17.13 9.18
N ALA A 66 -12.90 16.79 10.18
CA ALA A 66 -12.69 17.67 11.33
C ALA A 66 -12.02 19.00 10.93
N ALA A 67 -11.12 18.98 9.93
CA ALA A 67 -10.46 20.17 9.40
C ALA A 67 -11.30 20.90 8.32
N ASN A 68 -12.04 20.15 7.51
CA ASN A 68 -12.91 20.65 6.46
C ASN A 68 -14.19 19.79 6.37
N PRO A 69 -15.33 20.24 6.93
CA PRO A 69 -16.57 19.46 6.98
C PRO A 69 -17.10 18.98 5.61
N ASP A 70 -16.77 19.70 4.54
CA ASP A 70 -17.19 19.38 3.17
C ASP A 70 -16.15 18.52 2.41
N PHE A 71 -15.17 17.95 3.12
CA PHE A 71 -14.14 17.11 2.51
C PHE A 71 -14.72 15.82 1.93
N GLY A 72 -14.77 15.79 0.58
CA GLY A 72 -14.84 14.63 -0.31
C GLY A 72 -16.04 13.69 -0.12
N ASP A 73 -16.62 13.23 -1.22
CA ASP A 73 -17.45 12.02 -1.19
C ASP A 73 -16.51 10.80 -1.11
N PRO A 74 -16.64 9.87 -0.15
CA PRO A 74 -15.82 8.66 -0.14
C PRO A 74 -15.94 7.87 -1.44
N ASP A 75 -17.04 8.01 -2.18
CA ASP A 75 -17.26 7.35 -3.47
C ASP A 75 -16.64 8.10 -4.67
N ASP A 76 -16.07 9.30 -4.47
CA ASP A 76 -15.43 10.06 -5.53
C ASP A 76 -14.28 9.28 -6.18
N PRO A 77 -14.02 9.52 -7.49
CA PRO A 77 -12.82 9.04 -8.16
C PRO A 77 -11.57 9.46 -7.38
N PHE A 78 -10.56 8.57 -7.34
CA PHE A 78 -9.27 8.80 -6.64
C PHE A 78 -9.31 8.79 -5.12
N MET A 79 -10.48 8.71 -4.48
CA MET A 79 -10.54 8.51 -3.04
C MET A 79 -10.03 7.11 -2.66
N PRO A 80 -9.37 6.95 -1.49
CA PRO A 80 -8.90 5.66 -1.04
C PRO A 80 -10.05 4.70 -0.76
N ARG A 81 -9.81 3.41 -0.97
CA ARG A 81 -10.71 2.29 -0.66
C ARG A 81 -9.99 1.35 0.30
N GLY A 82 -10.65 1.07 1.40
CA GLY A 82 -10.15 0.16 2.40
C GLY A 82 -10.32 -1.29 1.98
N VAL A 83 -9.47 -2.15 2.53
CA VAL A 83 -9.70 -3.61 2.60
C VAL A 83 -10.12 -3.96 4.02
N PRO A 84 -10.82 -5.09 4.25
CA PRO A 84 -11.14 -5.51 5.60
C PRO A 84 -9.86 -5.66 6.44
N ASP A 85 -9.83 -5.07 7.64
CA ASP A 85 -8.61 -4.99 8.47
C ASP A 85 -7.90 -6.33 8.66
N HIS A 86 -8.67 -7.41 8.86
CA HIS A 86 -8.16 -8.77 9.05
C HIS A 86 -7.50 -9.37 7.80
N THR A 87 -7.55 -8.71 6.64
CA THR A 87 -6.83 -9.13 5.43
C THR A 87 -5.44 -8.49 5.36
N VAL A 88 -5.16 -7.46 6.16
CA VAL A 88 -3.86 -6.82 6.23
C VAL A 88 -2.90 -7.72 7.00
N THR A 89 -1.83 -8.13 6.32
CA THR A 89 -0.88 -9.13 6.82
C THR A 89 0.46 -8.53 7.20
N ILE A 90 0.77 -7.33 6.71
CA ILE A 90 2.02 -6.62 7.00
C ILE A 90 1.70 -5.16 7.28
N ARG A 91 2.27 -4.61 8.34
CA ARG A 91 2.21 -3.20 8.73
C ARG A 91 3.63 -2.70 8.99
N VAL A 92 4.11 -1.79 8.15
CA VAL A 92 5.45 -1.23 8.26
C VAL A 92 5.36 0.16 8.86
N ASP A 93 6.10 0.39 9.94
CA ASP A 93 6.30 1.73 10.50
C ASP A 93 7.39 2.45 9.68
N CYS A 94 6.96 3.50 8.98
CA CYS A 94 7.79 4.33 8.12
C CYS A 94 8.09 5.70 8.75
N SER A 95 7.73 5.94 10.01
CA SER A 95 7.90 7.23 10.69
C SER A 95 9.35 7.75 10.62
N SER A 96 10.33 6.86 10.76
CA SER A 96 11.76 7.19 10.70
C SER A 96 12.25 7.71 9.33
N VAL A 97 11.51 7.43 8.26
CA VAL A 97 11.85 7.82 6.87
C VAL A 97 10.78 8.71 6.22
N ARG A 98 9.73 9.07 6.96
CA ARG A 98 8.58 9.85 6.48
C ARG A 98 8.97 11.15 5.80
N ASP A 99 9.93 11.89 6.36
CA ASP A 99 10.37 13.17 5.78
C ASP A 99 10.95 12.99 4.37
N ARG A 100 11.56 11.83 4.09
CA ARG A 100 12.03 11.49 2.74
C ARG A 100 10.86 11.21 1.80
N LYS A 101 9.79 10.56 2.28
CA LYS A 101 8.55 10.36 1.52
C LYS A 101 7.90 11.70 1.18
N ILE A 102 7.80 12.62 2.15
CA ILE A 102 7.28 13.98 1.93
C ILE A 102 8.13 14.75 0.91
N ALA A 103 9.45 14.70 1.04
CA ALA A 103 10.36 15.34 0.09
C ALA A 103 10.17 14.78 -1.33
N ALA A 104 10.09 13.46 -1.48
CA ALA A 104 9.83 12.81 -2.76
C ALA A 104 8.49 13.23 -3.38
N LEU A 105 7.40 13.24 -2.58
CA LEU A 105 6.08 13.69 -3.04
C LEU A 105 6.10 15.14 -3.52
N THR A 106 6.86 16.00 -2.83
CA THR A 106 7.00 17.43 -3.18
C THR A 106 7.66 17.66 -4.54
N GLU A 107 8.46 16.70 -5.03
CA GLU A 107 9.07 16.80 -6.37
C GLU A 107 8.05 16.60 -7.51
N HIS A 108 6.87 16.04 -7.23
CA HIS A 108 5.78 15.87 -8.22
C HIS A 108 4.99 17.19 -8.41
N ARG A 109 5.68 18.24 -8.87
CA ARG A 109 5.14 19.62 -8.93
C ARG A 109 3.80 19.76 -9.66
N THR A 110 3.57 18.99 -10.73
CA THR A 110 2.31 19.03 -11.48
C THR A 110 1.14 18.36 -10.75
N GLN A 111 1.42 17.61 -9.68
CA GLN A 111 0.45 16.96 -8.80
C GLN A 111 0.47 17.54 -7.38
N ALA A 112 1.13 18.67 -7.16
CA ALA A 112 1.33 19.26 -5.83
C ALA A 112 0.01 19.47 -5.07
N GLN A 113 -1.07 19.79 -5.78
CA GLN A 113 -2.41 19.96 -5.22
C GLN A 113 -2.93 18.73 -4.44
N GLU A 114 -2.56 17.51 -4.87
CA GLU A 114 -2.95 16.28 -4.17
C GLU A 114 -2.28 16.18 -2.80
N PHE A 115 -1.01 16.58 -2.73
CA PHE A 115 -0.25 16.61 -1.48
C PHE A 115 -0.63 17.80 -0.59
N GLU A 116 -0.87 18.97 -1.17
CA GLU A 116 -1.26 20.19 -0.47
C GLU A 116 -2.66 20.09 0.15
N ALA A 117 -3.51 19.19 -0.34
CA ALA A 117 -4.81 18.90 0.25
C ALA A 117 -4.70 18.34 1.68
N PHE A 118 -3.54 17.79 2.08
CA PHE A 118 -3.33 17.26 3.43
C PHE A 118 -2.87 18.35 4.41
N PRO A 119 -3.63 18.63 5.49
CA PRO A 119 -3.21 19.53 6.55
C PRO A 119 -1.83 19.11 7.11
N PRO A 120 -0.88 20.05 7.29
CA PRO A 120 0.47 19.73 7.77
C PRO A 120 0.49 18.88 9.05
N GLU A 121 -0.41 19.15 9.98
CA GLU A 121 -0.58 18.45 11.26
C GLU A 121 -1.05 16.99 11.11
N LEU A 122 -1.65 16.61 9.97
CA LEU A 122 -2.12 15.25 9.71
C LEU A 122 -1.11 14.40 8.95
N ARG A 123 -0.02 15.00 8.44
CA ARG A 123 0.99 14.30 7.63
C ARG A 123 1.65 13.16 8.39
N ASP A 124 1.81 13.30 9.70
CA ASP A 124 2.40 12.29 10.57
C ASP A 124 1.54 11.02 10.63
N GLU A 125 0.22 11.19 10.76
CA GLU A 125 -0.75 10.09 10.77
C GLU A 125 -0.84 9.42 9.39
N VAL A 126 -0.88 10.23 8.32
CA VAL A 126 -1.15 9.75 6.96
C VAL A 126 0.06 9.05 6.33
N PHE A 127 1.27 9.56 6.57
CA PHE A 127 2.48 9.09 5.88
C PHE A 127 3.41 8.25 6.75
N GLY A 128 3.05 8.01 8.02
CA GLY A 128 3.88 7.29 8.99
C GLY A 128 3.83 5.78 8.89
N VAL A 129 2.81 5.19 8.27
CA VAL A 129 2.60 3.74 8.23
C VAL A 129 2.18 3.29 6.83
N GLU A 130 2.66 2.12 6.42
CA GLU A 130 2.25 1.47 5.16
C GLU A 130 1.78 0.04 5.44
N TRP A 131 0.72 -0.39 4.74
CA TRP A 131 0.08 -1.68 4.96
C TRP A 131 0.04 -2.50 3.67
N PHE A 132 0.13 -3.83 3.84
CA PHE A 132 0.15 -4.75 2.72
C PHE A 132 -0.67 -6.01 2.99
N VAL A 133 -1.32 -6.49 1.92
CA VAL A 133 -1.92 -7.82 1.84
C VAL A 133 -0.94 -8.73 1.10
N GLN A 134 -0.54 -9.85 1.71
CA GLN A 134 0.33 -10.82 1.07
C GLN A 134 -0.50 -11.73 0.14
N ALA A 135 -0.23 -11.63 -1.15
CA ALA A 135 -0.86 -12.45 -2.18
C ALA A 135 -0.10 -13.77 -2.42
N TRP A 136 1.23 -13.74 -2.26
CA TRP A 136 2.07 -14.93 -2.35
C TRP A 136 3.21 -14.91 -1.30
N PRO A 137 3.53 -16.03 -0.65
CA PRO A 137 2.71 -17.25 -0.60
C PRO A 137 1.34 -16.97 0.03
N PRO A 138 0.29 -17.74 -0.28
CA PRO A 138 -1.03 -17.51 0.30
C PRO A 138 -0.99 -17.59 1.82
N VAL A 139 -1.60 -16.62 2.49
CA VAL A 139 -1.67 -16.61 3.95
C VAL A 139 -2.77 -17.55 4.42
N THR A 140 -2.41 -18.54 5.23
CA THR A 140 -3.33 -19.57 5.73
C THR A 140 -4.18 -19.10 6.92
N ASP A 141 -3.74 -18.04 7.62
CA ASP A 141 -4.47 -17.40 8.71
C ASP A 141 -4.31 -15.86 8.62
N PRO A 142 -5.18 -15.17 7.86
CA PRO A 142 -5.12 -13.72 7.69
C PRO A 142 -5.29 -12.93 8.99
N GLY A 143 -6.00 -13.50 9.98
CA GLY A 143 -6.15 -12.94 11.33
C GLY A 143 -4.97 -13.25 12.26
N GLY A 144 -3.95 -13.94 11.76
CA GLY A 144 -2.73 -14.28 12.49
C GLY A 144 -1.81 -13.07 12.74
N GLN A 145 -0.55 -13.35 13.06
CA GLN A 145 0.42 -12.30 13.36
C GLN A 145 0.66 -11.38 12.14
N THR A 146 0.38 -10.08 12.31
CA THR A 146 0.80 -9.05 11.35
C THR A 146 2.31 -8.87 11.40
N LEU A 147 2.98 -8.98 10.24
CA LEU A 147 4.43 -8.78 10.14
C LEU A 147 4.78 -7.29 10.20
N SER A 148 5.94 -6.95 10.77
CA SER A 148 6.42 -5.56 10.86
C SER A 148 7.39 -5.17 9.73
N SER A 149 7.77 -6.13 8.89
CA SER A 149 8.66 -5.94 7.75
C SER A 149 8.24 -6.80 6.57
N ILE A 150 8.32 -6.24 5.36
CA ILE A 150 8.06 -6.97 4.11
C ILE A 150 9.08 -8.09 3.83
N PHE A 151 10.22 -8.09 4.54
CA PHE A 151 11.26 -9.12 4.42
C PHE A 151 11.26 -10.13 5.57
N GLN A 152 10.35 -9.97 6.55
CA GLN A 152 10.31 -10.85 7.71
C GLN A 152 10.07 -12.32 7.28
N GLY A 153 10.92 -13.23 7.75
CA GLY A 153 10.86 -14.65 7.42
C GLY A 153 11.36 -15.02 6.02
N LEU A 154 11.97 -14.08 5.28
CA LEU A 154 12.69 -14.39 4.04
C LEU A 154 14.19 -14.52 4.36
N ASP A 155 14.86 -15.44 3.68
CA ASP A 155 16.31 -15.59 3.78
C ASP A 155 16.97 -14.33 3.23
N GLN A 156 17.85 -13.69 4.01
CA GLN A 156 18.65 -12.59 3.48
C GLN A 156 19.81 -13.17 2.69
N ALA A 157 19.85 -12.86 1.39
CA ALA A 157 20.98 -13.19 0.53
C ALA A 157 22.21 -12.31 0.85
#